data_AF-A0A551ZB29-F1
#
_entry.id   AF-A0A551ZB29-F1
#
_cell.length_a   1.000
_cell.length_b   1.000
_cell.length_c   1.000
_cell.angle_alpha   90.00
_cell.angle_beta   90.00
_cell.angle_gamma   90.00
#
_symmetry.space_group_name_H-M   'P 1'
#
loop_
_entity.id
_entity.type
_entity.pdbx_description
1 polymer ?
#
loop_
_entity_poly.entity_id
_entity_poly.type
_entity_poly.pdbx_seq_one_letter_code
_entity_poly.pdbx_strand_id
1 'polypeptide(L)'
;MSVLIAIGVLALLIVVHELGHFAAARWQSIHVNRFSIGFGPALAKYQGKETEYALRAIPLGGYVGFPDDDPDSQIPNNDPDLLRNRPVFDRAIVISAGVIANLIFAYFLLVTQVATVGFPQINYQEGVIIPEVFTAENSVAKQAGIQAGDIVLAINDQPLGASQNAIIDFRDIIQSSPAQPLKLTIKRPTETIDLIVTPELGSDGQGKIGVRLAPNGEETRLKADNFGQAFSLGAGEFQRLILLTVQGFGQLVSNFKDSVQQVAGPVKIVEYGAAIARNDAGNLFQFAALISINLAVINILPLPALDGGQLVFLLIEALVGKPLPTKLQDNIMQTGLVLLLGLGVFLIVRDTANLAVFQDLFQ
;
A
#
# COMPACT_ATOMS: atom_id res chain seq x y z
N MET A 1 15.69 -9.75 13.77
CA MET A 1 15.36 -10.57 12.58
C MET A 1 14.23 -9.96 11.75
N SER A 2 13.05 -9.73 12.31
CA SER A 2 11.86 -9.26 11.55
C SER A 2 12.02 -7.92 10.82
N VAL A 3 12.78 -6.98 11.40
CA VAL A 3 13.14 -5.71 10.72
C VAL A 3 13.97 -5.95 9.47
N LEU A 4 14.93 -6.89 9.51
CA LEU A 4 15.75 -7.25 8.35
C LEU A 4 14.90 -7.90 7.25
N ILE A 5 13.90 -8.70 7.62
CA ILE A 5 12.94 -9.28 6.68
C ILE A 5 12.15 -8.17 5.99
N ALA A 6 11.61 -7.22 6.75
CA ALA A 6 10.87 -6.08 6.19
C ALA A 6 11.74 -5.23 5.23
N ILE A 7 12.97 -4.91 5.62
CA ILE A 7 13.93 -4.21 4.76
C ILE A 7 14.26 -5.04 3.51
N GLY A 8 14.43 -6.36 3.66
CA GLY A 8 14.67 -7.28 2.55
C GLY A 8 13.53 -7.30 1.54
N VAL A 9 12.28 -7.27 2.00
CA VAL A 9 11.09 -7.15 1.13
C VAL A 9 11.15 -5.83 0.35
N LEU A 10 11.40 -4.70 1.02
CA LEU A 10 11.48 -3.40 0.34
C LEU A 10 12.63 -3.36 -0.68
N ALA A 11 13.81 -3.89 -0.32
CA ALA A 11 14.94 -3.98 -1.23
C ALA A 11 14.61 -4.84 -2.45
N LEU A 12 13.93 -5.96 -2.27
CA LEU A 12 13.49 -6.82 -3.36
C LEU A 12 12.54 -6.09 -4.31
N LEU A 13 11.56 -5.36 -3.78
CA LEU A 13 10.61 -4.58 -4.60
C LEU A 13 11.30 -3.53 -5.47
N ILE A 14 12.31 -2.85 -4.91
CA ILE A 14 13.10 -1.88 -5.65
C ILE A 14 13.92 -2.59 -6.74
N VAL A 15 14.54 -3.72 -6.44
CA VAL A 15 15.28 -4.50 -7.45
C VAL A 15 14.37 -4.94 -8.59
N VAL A 16 13.15 -5.39 -8.30
CA VAL A 16 12.16 -5.76 -9.33
C VAL A 16 11.82 -4.57 -10.21
N HIS A 17 11.62 -3.40 -9.61
CA HIS A 17 11.36 -2.15 -10.33
C HIS A 17 12.50 -1.80 -11.30
N GLU A 18 13.73 -1.73 -10.79
CA GLU A 18 14.91 -1.43 -11.62
C GLU A 18 15.15 -2.48 -12.70
N LEU A 19 14.90 -3.76 -12.38
CA LEU A 19 14.98 -4.86 -13.34
C LEU A 19 13.99 -4.67 -14.49
N GLY A 20 12.82 -4.07 -14.24
CA GLY A 20 11.85 -3.72 -15.27
C GLY A 20 12.44 -2.79 -16.33
N HIS A 21 12.99 -1.64 -15.91
CA HIS A 21 13.67 -0.71 -16.82
C HIS A 21 14.84 -1.37 -17.54
N PHE A 22 15.68 -2.09 -16.79
CA PHE A 22 16.86 -2.78 -17.32
C PHE A 22 16.46 -3.79 -18.41
N ALA A 23 15.49 -4.65 -18.13
CA ALA A 23 15.02 -5.68 -19.06
C ALA A 23 14.40 -5.06 -20.31
N ALA A 24 13.58 -4.01 -20.18
CA ALA A 24 12.98 -3.33 -21.31
C ALA A 24 14.01 -2.61 -22.18
N ALA A 25 15.01 -1.97 -21.58
CA ALA A 25 16.12 -1.36 -22.31
C ALA A 25 16.93 -2.40 -23.08
N ARG A 26 17.29 -3.50 -22.41
CA ARG A 26 18.04 -4.60 -23.02
C ARG A 26 17.28 -5.29 -24.15
N TRP A 27 15.98 -5.48 -23.99
CA TRP A 27 15.15 -6.07 -25.04
C TRP A 27 15.09 -5.19 -26.30
N GLN A 28 15.15 -3.87 -26.13
CA GLN A 28 15.21 -2.90 -27.22
C GLN A 28 16.64 -2.56 -27.67
N SER A 29 17.64 -3.33 -27.23
CA SER A 29 19.07 -3.10 -27.52
C SER A 29 19.56 -1.69 -27.16
N ILE A 30 18.96 -1.05 -26.16
CA ILE A 30 19.37 0.26 -25.65
C ILE A 30 20.55 0.07 -24.69
N HIS A 31 21.54 0.96 -24.79
CA HIS A 31 22.71 0.91 -23.92
C HIS A 31 22.35 1.21 -22.46
N VAL A 32 22.88 0.40 -21.55
CA VAL A 32 22.74 0.57 -20.11
C VAL A 32 24.12 0.42 -19.46
N ASN A 33 24.66 1.51 -18.92
CA ASN A 33 26.02 1.53 -18.39
C ASN A 33 26.09 1.09 -16.92
N ARG A 34 25.02 1.25 -16.13
CA ARG A 34 25.02 0.92 -14.70
C ARG A 34 23.70 0.28 -14.26
N PHE A 35 23.78 -0.72 -13.41
CA PHE A 35 22.66 -1.28 -12.66
C PHE A 35 23.07 -1.31 -11.18
N SER A 36 22.51 -0.40 -10.39
CA SER A 36 22.90 -0.21 -8.99
C SER A 36 21.74 -0.54 -8.07
N ILE A 37 22.01 -1.36 -7.07
CA ILE A 37 21.10 -1.65 -5.97
C ILE A 37 21.58 -0.87 -4.75
N GLY A 38 20.75 0.03 -4.25
CA GLY A 38 21.00 0.90 -3.12
C GLY A 38 21.68 2.22 -3.46
N PHE A 39 21.97 3.00 -2.42
CA PHE A 39 22.68 4.27 -2.45
C PHE A 39 23.95 4.27 -1.58
N GLY A 40 24.79 5.29 -1.74
CA GLY A 40 26.01 5.48 -0.93
C GLY A 40 27.23 4.73 -1.48
N PRO A 41 28.25 4.45 -0.64
CA PRO A 41 29.46 3.77 -1.08
C PRO A 41 29.16 2.36 -1.58
N ALA A 42 29.88 1.93 -2.63
CA ALA A 42 29.73 0.59 -3.18
C ALA A 42 30.37 -0.43 -2.25
N LEU A 43 29.61 -1.45 -1.86
CA LEU A 43 30.08 -2.61 -1.10
C LEU A 43 30.68 -3.67 -2.03
N ALA A 44 30.06 -3.85 -3.20
CA ALA A 44 30.55 -4.73 -4.24
C ALA A 44 30.29 -4.11 -5.61
N LYS A 45 31.21 -4.33 -6.54
CA LYS A 45 31.10 -3.91 -7.93
C LYS A 45 31.55 -5.03 -8.85
N TYR A 46 30.88 -5.16 -9.97
CA TYR A 46 31.23 -6.09 -11.02
C TYR A 46 31.04 -5.41 -12.38
N GLN A 47 32.13 -5.23 -13.13
CA GLN A 47 32.07 -4.68 -14.47
C GLN A 47 31.74 -5.80 -15.47
N GLY A 48 30.52 -5.78 -16.01
CA GLY A 48 30.14 -6.62 -17.13
C GLY A 48 30.68 -6.10 -18.46
N LYS A 49 30.26 -6.70 -19.57
CA LYS A 49 30.67 -6.28 -20.92
C LYS A 49 30.28 -4.83 -21.23
N GLU A 50 29.09 -4.44 -20.81
CA GLU A 50 28.53 -3.12 -21.09
C GLU A 50 27.95 -2.43 -19.85
N THR A 51 27.64 -3.19 -18.79
CA THR A 51 26.99 -2.68 -17.58
C THR A 51 27.86 -2.92 -16.34
N GLU A 52 28.09 -1.89 -15.55
CA GLU A 52 28.58 -2.00 -14.17
C GLU A 52 27.42 -2.40 -13.25
N TYR A 53 27.55 -3.54 -12.58
CA TYR A 53 26.63 -3.97 -11.53
C TYR A 53 27.21 -3.56 -10.17
N ALA A 54 26.45 -2.82 -9.37
CA ALA A 54 26.90 -2.34 -8.07
C ALA A 54 25.88 -2.65 -6.97
N LEU A 55 26.38 -3.18 -5.85
CA LEU A 55 25.64 -3.27 -4.59
C LEU A 55 26.19 -2.20 -3.64
N ARG A 56 25.32 -1.33 -3.12
CA ARG A 56 25.69 -0.21 -2.27
C ARG A 56 25.18 -0.37 -0.85
N ALA A 57 25.76 0.40 0.08
CA ALA A 57 25.56 0.23 1.52
C ALA A 57 24.12 0.46 1.99
N ILE A 58 23.38 1.36 1.34
CA ILE A 58 22.02 1.73 1.77
C ILE A 58 21.01 1.03 0.84
N PRO A 59 20.27 0.01 1.28
CA PRO A 59 19.36 -0.77 0.42
C PRO A 59 18.01 -0.07 0.14
N LEU A 60 17.93 1.25 0.33
CA LEU A 60 16.72 2.06 0.19
C LEU A 60 16.71 2.80 -1.16
N GLY A 61 16.92 2.07 -2.25
CA GLY A 61 16.83 2.61 -3.59
C GLY A 61 17.59 1.77 -4.60
N GLY A 62 17.63 2.26 -5.83
CA GLY A 62 18.32 1.66 -6.95
C GLY A 62 18.26 2.65 -8.11
N TYR A 63 19.05 2.40 -9.14
CA TYR A 63 18.87 3.09 -10.41
C TYR A 63 19.48 2.28 -11.55
N VAL A 64 18.85 2.41 -12.72
CA VAL A 64 19.41 2.05 -14.02
C VAL A 64 20.04 3.28 -14.65
N GLY A 65 21.36 3.24 -14.84
CA GLY A 65 22.11 4.30 -15.50
C GLY A 65 22.11 4.13 -17.01
N PHE A 66 21.79 5.22 -17.72
CA PHE A 66 21.93 5.31 -19.16
C PHE A 66 23.19 6.12 -19.51
N PRO A 67 23.90 5.80 -20.61
CA PRO A 67 25.07 6.56 -21.04
C PRO A 67 24.76 8.00 -21.44
N ASP A 68 23.48 8.33 -21.62
CA ASP A 68 23.00 9.67 -21.92
C ASP A 68 23.56 10.72 -20.92
N ASP A 69 23.51 10.42 -19.62
CA ASP A 69 23.85 11.41 -18.58
C ASP A 69 25.29 11.25 -18.06
N ASP A 70 26.10 10.40 -18.69
CA ASP A 70 27.47 10.11 -18.26
C ASP A 70 28.47 10.98 -19.04
N PRO A 71 29.09 12.01 -18.40
CA PRO A 71 30.07 12.87 -19.07
C PRO A 71 31.33 12.12 -19.50
N ASP A 72 31.58 10.95 -18.91
CA ASP A 72 32.72 10.07 -19.22
C ASP A 72 32.36 8.98 -20.25
N SER A 73 31.15 9.03 -20.83
CA SER A 73 30.71 8.09 -21.86
C SER A 73 31.55 8.22 -23.13
N GLN A 74 32.05 7.09 -23.63
CA GLN A 74 32.76 7.01 -24.91
C GLN A 74 31.81 6.80 -26.10
N ILE A 75 30.50 6.65 -25.85
CA ILE A 75 29.49 6.40 -26.88
C ILE A 75 29.18 7.73 -27.60
N PRO A 76 29.21 7.76 -28.96
CA PRO A 76 28.87 8.97 -29.70
C PRO A 76 27.44 9.46 -29.40
N ASN A 77 27.26 10.78 -29.25
CA ASN A 77 25.94 11.37 -28.94
C ASN A 77 24.86 11.11 -30.02
N ASN A 78 25.25 10.75 -31.23
CA ASN A 78 24.35 10.43 -32.35
C ASN A 78 24.06 8.93 -32.47
N ASP A 79 24.53 8.11 -31.54
CA ASP A 79 24.31 6.67 -31.55
C ASP A 79 22.80 6.37 -31.41
N PRO A 80 22.22 5.56 -32.32
CA PRO A 80 20.78 5.28 -32.32
C PRO A 80 20.33 4.46 -31.10
N ASP A 81 21.23 3.75 -30.41
CA ASP A 81 20.96 2.88 -29.27
C ASP A 81 21.05 3.63 -27.92
N LEU A 82 21.24 4.95 -27.94
CA LEU A 82 21.05 5.82 -26.79
C LEU A 82 19.56 6.05 -26.50
N LEU A 83 19.18 6.08 -25.22
CA LEU A 83 17.78 6.22 -24.83
C LEU A 83 17.20 7.52 -25.38
N ARG A 84 17.93 8.64 -25.33
CA ARG A 84 17.43 9.94 -25.83
C ARG A 84 17.09 9.91 -27.33
N ASN A 85 17.81 9.10 -28.12
CA ASN A 85 17.73 9.08 -29.58
C ASN A 85 16.65 8.10 -30.08
N ARG A 86 16.10 7.26 -29.20
CA ARG A 86 15.01 6.34 -29.53
C ARG A 86 13.68 7.07 -29.77
N PRO A 87 12.78 6.49 -30.57
CA PRO A 87 11.41 6.97 -30.71
C PRO A 87 10.69 7.13 -29.36
N VAL A 88 9.71 8.02 -29.31
CA VAL A 88 8.93 8.30 -28.09
C VAL A 88 8.33 7.03 -27.48
N PHE A 89 7.79 6.14 -28.32
CA PHE A 89 7.15 4.91 -27.87
C PHE A 89 8.14 3.94 -27.20
N ASP A 90 9.32 3.76 -27.81
CA ASP A 90 10.39 2.90 -27.29
C ASP A 90 10.88 3.38 -25.92
N ARG A 91 11.07 4.71 -25.78
CA ARG A 91 11.41 5.34 -24.50
C ARG A 91 10.29 5.17 -23.47
N ALA A 92 9.03 5.32 -23.89
CA ALA A 92 7.88 5.13 -23.01
C ALA A 92 7.78 3.68 -22.49
N ILE A 93 8.12 2.68 -23.32
CA ILE A 93 8.21 1.28 -22.87
C ILE A 93 9.27 1.14 -21.78
N VAL A 94 10.48 1.67 -21.99
CA VAL A 94 11.56 1.57 -20.98
C VAL A 94 11.16 2.26 -19.67
N ILE A 95 10.63 3.48 -19.75
CA ILE A 95 10.26 4.27 -18.57
C ILE A 95 9.05 3.67 -17.83
N SER A 96 8.08 3.09 -18.53
CA SER A 96 6.94 2.44 -17.86
C SER A 96 7.25 1.03 -17.36
N ALA A 97 8.34 0.41 -17.81
CA ALA A 97 8.64 -0.98 -17.50
C ALA A 97 8.88 -1.25 -16.02
N GLY A 98 9.46 -0.31 -15.26
CA GLY A 98 9.61 -0.47 -13.81
C GLY A 98 8.26 -0.52 -13.09
N VAL A 99 7.32 0.36 -13.45
CA VAL A 99 5.95 0.37 -12.94
C VAL A 99 5.25 -0.95 -13.27
N ILE A 100 5.34 -1.38 -14.53
CA ILE A 100 4.72 -2.63 -15.00
C ILE A 100 5.32 -3.84 -14.29
N ALA A 101 6.63 -3.89 -14.09
CA ALA A 101 7.31 -4.97 -13.38
C ALA A 101 6.79 -5.11 -11.93
N ASN A 102 6.60 -4.00 -11.22
CA ASN A 102 6.02 -4.03 -9.87
C ASN A 102 4.57 -4.51 -9.85
N LEU A 103 3.75 -4.14 -10.83
CA LEU A 103 2.37 -4.63 -10.93
C LEU A 103 2.33 -6.14 -11.22
N ILE A 104 3.16 -6.61 -12.16
CA ILE A 104 3.31 -8.03 -12.48
C ILE A 104 3.78 -8.80 -11.25
N PHE A 105 4.79 -8.29 -10.55
CA PHE A 105 5.32 -8.92 -9.35
C PHE A 105 4.30 -9.00 -8.22
N ALA A 106 3.54 -7.92 -7.98
CA ALA A 106 2.45 -7.90 -7.02
C ALA A 106 1.39 -8.97 -7.33
N TYR A 107 0.99 -9.09 -8.60
CA TYR A 107 0.06 -10.12 -9.05
C TYR A 107 0.58 -11.53 -8.73
N PHE A 108 1.83 -11.82 -9.08
CA PHE A 108 2.42 -13.15 -8.82
C PHE A 108 2.65 -13.43 -7.33
N LEU A 109 2.91 -12.41 -6.50
CA LEU A 109 2.95 -12.56 -5.05
C LEU A 109 1.58 -13.04 -4.51
N LEU A 110 0.48 -12.45 -4.99
CA LEU A 110 -0.87 -12.83 -4.57
C LEU A 110 -1.27 -14.22 -5.06
N VAL A 111 -0.94 -14.56 -6.32
CA VAL A 111 -1.13 -15.93 -6.85
C VAL A 111 -0.35 -16.94 -6.02
N THR A 112 0.90 -16.63 -5.67
CA THR A 112 1.73 -17.50 -4.84
C THR A 112 1.18 -17.62 -3.43
N GLN A 113 0.69 -16.53 -2.85
CA GLN A 113 0.08 -16.52 -1.52
C GLN A 113 -1.13 -17.44 -1.47
N VAL A 114 -2.10 -17.29 -2.38
CA VAL A 114 -3.32 -18.09 -2.37
C VAL A 114 -3.06 -19.56 -2.67
N ALA A 115 -2.04 -19.88 -3.47
CA ALA A 115 -1.64 -21.25 -3.78
C ALA A 115 -0.93 -21.97 -2.63
N THR A 116 -0.27 -21.24 -1.72
CA THR A 116 0.58 -21.84 -0.67
C THR A 116 0.00 -21.66 0.73
N VAL A 117 -0.10 -20.40 1.15
CA VAL A 117 -0.53 -20.01 2.50
C VAL A 117 -2.04 -19.82 2.57
N GLY A 118 -2.65 -19.30 1.51
CA GLY A 118 -4.03 -18.86 1.46
C GLY A 118 -4.22 -17.41 1.92
N PHE A 119 -5.24 -16.74 1.39
CA PHE A 119 -5.62 -15.39 1.81
C PHE A 119 -6.33 -15.44 3.17
N PRO A 120 -6.01 -14.51 4.10
CA PRO A 120 -6.79 -14.38 5.32
C PRO A 120 -8.22 -13.95 4.98
N GLN A 121 -9.20 -14.73 5.42
CA GLN A 121 -10.61 -14.40 5.26
C GLN A 121 -11.37 -14.74 6.54
N ILE A 122 -12.45 -14.01 6.79
CA ILE A 122 -13.35 -14.33 7.89
C ILE A 122 -14.50 -15.15 7.30
N ASN A 123 -14.71 -16.35 7.83
CA ASN A 123 -15.90 -17.13 7.54
C ASN A 123 -17.04 -16.56 8.39
N TYR A 124 -17.75 -15.58 7.83
CA TYR A 124 -18.79 -14.85 8.53
C TYR A 124 -19.91 -15.78 8.99
N GLN A 125 -20.34 -15.57 10.22
CA GLN A 125 -21.54 -16.14 10.81
C GLN A 125 -22.55 -15.01 11.02
N GLU A 126 -23.81 -15.37 11.24
CA GLU A 126 -24.88 -14.39 11.46
C GLU A 126 -24.59 -13.51 12.69
N GLY A 127 -24.84 -12.21 12.54
CA GLY A 127 -24.71 -11.24 13.62
C GLY A 127 -23.34 -10.57 13.76
N VAL A 128 -23.24 -9.73 14.79
CA VAL A 128 -22.05 -8.90 15.11
C VAL A 128 -21.64 -9.17 16.55
N ILE A 129 -20.35 -9.46 16.78
CA ILE A 129 -19.80 -9.69 18.12
C ILE A 129 -19.53 -8.34 18.80
N ILE A 130 -19.85 -8.26 20.09
CA ILE A 130 -19.46 -7.16 20.98
C ILE A 130 -18.29 -7.64 21.85
N PRO A 131 -17.02 -7.53 21.39
CA PRO A 131 -15.87 -7.98 22.17
C PRO A 131 -15.63 -7.15 23.43
N GLU A 132 -16.13 -5.91 23.47
CA GLU A 132 -15.90 -5.00 24.58
C GLU A 132 -17.03 -3.98 24.69
N VAL A 133 -17.45 -3.72 25.93
CA VAL A 133 -18.38 -2.64 26.28
C VAL A 133 -17.59 -1.62 27.07
N PHE A 134 -17.53 -0.37 26.59
CA PHE A 134 -16.75 0.67 27.23
C PHE A 134 -17.31 0.96 28.63
N THR A 135 -16.41 1.00 29.63
CA THR A 135 -16.76 1.09 31.05
C THR A 135 -16.85 2.52 31.58
N ALA A 136 -16.93 3.54 30.71
CA ALA A 136 -17.25 4.89 31.16
C ALA A 136 -18.53 4.83 32.02
N GLU A 137 -18.56 5.58 33.12
CA GLU A 137 -19.52 5.38 34.23
C GLU A 137 -21.01 5.41 33.83
N ASN A 138 -21.34 5.80 32.59
CA ASN A 138 -22.71 5.83 32.04
C ASN A 138 -22.84 5.28 30.61
N SER A 139 -22.06 4.28 30.18
CA SER A 139 -22.26 3.75 28.82
C SER A 139 -23.66 3.15 28.64
N VAL A 140 -24.37 3.65 27.62
CA VAL A 140 -25.74 3.25 27.27
C VAL A 140 -25.85 1.74 27.10
N ALA A 141 -24.86 1.11 26.45
CA ALA A 141 -24.85 -0.34 26.28
C ALA A 141 -24.85 -1.11 27.61
N LYS A 142 -24.08 -0.66 28.60
CA LYS A 142 -24.05 -1.30 29.92
C LYS A 142 -25.38 -1.12 30.65
N GLN A 143 -26.01 0.06 30.53
CA GLN A 143 -27.34 0.33 31.11
C GLN A 143 -28.43 -0.53 30.45
N ALA A 144 -28.33 -0.76 29.14
CA ALA A 144 -29.21 -1.65 28.38
C ALA A 144 -28.98 -3.14 28.70
N GLY A 145 -27.95 -3.47 29.49
CA GLY A 145 -27.63 -4.84 29.89
C GLY A 145 -26.80 -5.62 28.87
N ILE A 146 -26.21 -4.93 27.88
CA ILE A 146 -25.28 -5.53 26.91
C ILE A 146 -23.96 -5.89 27.62
N GLN A 147 -23.45 -7.07 27.30
CA GLN A 147 -22.23 -7.62 27.88
C GLN A 147 -21.18 -7.91 26.81
N ALA A 148 -19.91 -7.93 27.22
CA ALA A 148 -18.85 -8.38 26.34
C ALA A 148 -19.04 -9.87 26.00
N GLY A 149 -18.90 -10.23 24.72
CA GLY A 149 -19.16 -11.56 24.19
C GLY A 149 -20.58 -11.73 23.60
N ASP A 150 -21.47 -10.76 23.77
CA ASP A 150 -22.80 -10.77 23.17
C ASP A 150 -22.71 -10.74 21.63
N ILE A 151 -23.56 -11.53 20.95
CA ILE A 151 -23.69 -11.53 19.49
C ILE A 151 -25.02 -10.89 19.12
N VAL A 152 -25.01 -9.73 18.47
CA VAL A 152 -26.24 -9.10 17.99
C VAL A 152 -26.68 -9.77 16.69
N LEU A 153 -27.84 -10.41 16.69
CA LEU A 153 -28.44 -11.07 15.52
C LEU A 153 -29.35 -10.16 14.71
N ALA A 154 -29.99 -9.17 15.33
CA ALA A 154 -30.92 -8.26 14.65
C ALA A 154 -31.05 -6.90 15.36
N ILE A 155 -31.45 -5.87 14.61
CA ILE A 155 -31.86 -4.55 15.13
C ILE A 155 -33.25 -4.22 14.58
N ASN A 156 -34.21 -3.89 15.45
CA ASN A 156 -35.60 -3.58 15.07
C ASN A 156 -36.18 -4.64 14.12
N ASP A 157 -35.95 -5.91 14.45
CA ASP A 157 -36.34 -7.09 13.68
C ASP A 157 -35.71 -7.21 12.27
N GLN A 158 -34.74 -6.34 11.92
CA GLN A 158 -33.89 -6.50 10.74
C GLN A 158 -32.69 -7.40 11.06
N PRO A 159 -32.59 -8.60 10.45
CA PRO A 159 -31.52 -9.55 10.73
C PRO A 159 -30.18 -9.07 10.17
N LEU A 160 -29.13 -9.28 10.95
CA LEU A 160 -27.74 -9.03 10.56
C LEU A 160 -27.18 -10.32 9.97
N GLY A 161 -27.10 -10.38 8.64
CA GLY A 161 -26.66 -11.57 7.91
C GLY A 161 -25.18 -11.91 8.11
N ALA A 162 -24.79 -13.11 7.65
CA ALA A 162 -23.40 -13.58 7.66
C ALA A 162 -22.53 -12.87 6.61
N SER A 163 -22.24 -11.59 6.84
CA SER A 163 -21.45 -10.77 5.90
C SER A 163 -20.69 -9.64 6.61
N GLN A 164 -19.68 -9.11 5.92
CA GLN A 164 -18.96 -7.92 6.37
C GLN A 164 -19.87 -6.70 6.56
N ASN A 165 -20.95 -6.61 5.78
CA ASN A 165 -21.88 -5.48 5.82
C ASN A 165 -22.66 -5.42 7.13
N ALA A 166 -22.83 -6.53 7.84
CA ALA A 166 -23.55 -6.54 9.12
C ALA A 166 -23.00 -5.53 10.15
N ILE A 167 -21.68 -5.32 10.18
CA ILE A 167 -21.06 -4.33 11.07
C ILE A 167 -21.39 -2.90 10.61
N ILE A 168 -21.37 -2.67 9.30
CA ILE A 168 -21.65 -1.37 8.70
C ILE A 168 -23.12 -1.03 8.93
N ASP A 169 -24.03 -1.94 8.59
CA ASP A 169 -25.47 -1.80 8.80
C ASP A 169 -25.79 -1.57 10.27
N PHE A 170 -25.18 -2.35 11.18
CA PHE A 170 -25.36 -2.16 12.62
C PHE A 170 -24.90 -0.76 13.05
N ARG A 171 -23.70 -0.33 12.62
CA ARG A 171 -23.17 0.99 12.97
C ARG A 171 -24.05 2.11 12.44
N ASP A 172 -24.46 2.03 11.18
CA ASP A 172 -25.21 3.09 10.50
C ASP A 172 -26.60 3.26 11.12
N ILE A 173 -27.27 2.16 11.51
CA ILE A 173 -28.55 2.21 12.22
C ILE A 173 -28.39 2.88 13.60
N ILE A 174 -27.35 2.52 14.36
CA ILE A 174 -27.07 3.16 15.66
C ILE A 174 -26.77 4.65 15.48
N GLN A 175 -25.91 5.01 14.53
CA GLN A 175 -25.47 6.39 14.30
C GLN A 175 -26.60 7.30 13.82
N SER A 176 -27.52 6.77 13.01
CA SER A 176 -28.67 7.50 12.48
C SER A 176 -29.87 7.60 13.42
N SER A 177 -29.84 6.91 14.57
CA SER A 177 -30.96 6.82 15.52
C SER A 177 -30.65 7.39 16.92
N PRO A 178 -30.09 8.61 17.04
CA PRO A 178 -29.83 9.20 18.35
C PRO A 178 -31.13 9.41 19.13
N ALA A 179 -31.09 9.11 20.43
CA ALA A 179 -32.21 9.23 21.36
C ALA A 179 -33.48 8.42 20.99
N GLN A 180 -33.39 7.48 20.04
CA GLN A 180 -34.48 6.58 19.69
C GLN A 180 -34.24 5.17 20.27
N PRO A 181 -35.22 4.54 20.92
CA PRO A 181 -35.07 3.19 21.42
C PRO A 181 -35.00 2.20 20.26
N LEU A 182 -33.95 1.38 20.26
CA LEU A 182 -33.69 0.33 19.29
C LEU A 182 -33.77 -1.03 19.99
N LYS A 183 -34.52 -1.95 19.40
CA LYS A 183 -34.61 -3.33 19.87
C LYS A 183 -33.45 -4.14 19.28
N LEU A 184 -32.57 -4.66 20.13
CA LEU A 184 -31.49 -5.57 19.76
C LEU A 184 -31.87 -7.00 20.13
N THR A 185 -31.82 -7.91 19.17
CA THR A 185 -31.88 -9.35 19.46
C THR A 185 -30.48 -9.88 19.61
N ILE A 186 -30.14 -10.37 20.80
CA ILE A 186 -28.78 -10.75 21.19
C ILE A 186 -28.74 -12.23 21.54
N LYS A 187 -27.72 -12.93 21.06
CA LYS A 187 -27.41 -14.31 21.40
C LYS A 187 -26.28 -14.35 22.43
N ARG A 188 -26.59 -14.96 23.57
CA ARG A 188 -25.66 -15.40 24.62
C ARG A 188 -25.43 -16.90 24.51
N PRO A 189 -24.43 -17.47 25.21
CA PRO A 189 -24.17 -18.90 25.17
C PRO A 189 -25.39 -19.78 25.53
N THR A 190 -26.28 -19.29 26.39
CA THR A 190 -27.40 -20.05 26.96
C THR A 190 -28.77 -19.65 26.42
N GLU A 191 -28.91 -18.48 25.78
CA GLU A 191 -30.21 -17.93 25.40
C GLU A 191 -30.10 -16.82 24.35
N THR A 192 -31.22 -16.56 23.67
CA THR A 192 -31.40 -15.37 22.84
C THR A 192 -32.37 -14.45 23.55
N ILE A 193 -31.96 -13.19 23.76
CA ILE A 193 -32.73 -12.18 24.50
C ILE A 193 -32.90 -10.92 23.67
N ASP A 194 -34.02 -10.23 23.85
CA ASP A 194 -34.25 -8.91 23.27
C ASP A 194 -33.94 -7.82 24.31
N LEU A 195 -33.04 -6.91 23.97
CA LEU A 195 -32.68 -5.74 24.78
C LEU A 195 -33.08 -4.45 24.06
N ILE A 196 -33.46 -3.43 24.82
CA ILE A 196 -33.72 -2.10 24.27
C ILE A 196 -32.53 -1.21 24.60
N VAL A 197 -31.91 -0.65 23.58
CA VAL A 197 -30.81 0.32 23.71
C VAL A 197 -31.25 1.65 23.11
N THR A 198 -30.97 2.76 23.78
CA THR A 198 -31.30 4.10 23.28
C THR A 198 -30.01 4.87 23.04
N PRO A 199 -29.49 4.96 21.81
CA PRO A 199 -28.20 5.60 21.54
C PRO A 199 -28.14 7.03 22.07
N GLU A 200 -27.04 7.39 22.74
CA GLU A 200 -26.79 8.77 23.17
C GLU A 200 -26.34 9.63 21.99
N LEU A 201 -26.67 10.91 22.03
CA LEU A 201 -26.20 11.87 21.02
C LEU A 201 -24.73 12.21 21.28
N GLY A 202 -23.84 11.76 20.40
CA GLY A 202 -22.42 12.10 20.43
C GLY A 202 -22.17 13.57 20.08
N SER A 203 -20.98 14.07 20.43
CA SER A 203 -20.51 15.43 20.09
C SER A 203 -20.43 15.71 18.58
N ASP A 204 -20.39 14.66 17.78
CA ASP A 204 -20.43 14.64 16.32
C ASP A 204 -21.86 14.60 15.75
N GLY A 205 -22.89 14.63 16.61
CA GLY A 205 -24.30 14.55 16.23
C GLY A 205 -24.78 13.13 15.89
N GLN A 206 -23.93 12.11 16.06
CA GLN A 206 -24.26 10.72 15.74
C GLN A 206 -24.65 9.94 17.00
N GLY A 207 -25.56 8.98 16.85
CA GLY A 207 -25.91 8.04 17.92
C GLY A 207 -24.75 7.14 18.33
N LYS A 208 -24.54 6.96 19.64
CA LYS A 208 -23.50 6.10 20.20
C LYS A 208 -24.08 5.22 21.31
N ILE A 209 -23.56 4.00 21.45
CA ILE A 209 -23.95 3.10 22.54
C ILE A 209 -22.77 2.67 23.43
N GLY A 210 -21.54 3.01 23.04
CA GLY A 210 -20.36 2.70 23.83
C GLY A 210 -19.93 1.24 23.78
N VAL A 211 -19.89 0.63 22.58
CA VAL A 211 -19.36 -0.73 22.38
C VAL A 211 -18.29 -0.74 21.29
N ARG A 212 -17.37 -1.70 21.39
CA ARG A 212 -16.53 -2.11 20.27
C ARG A 212 -17.25 -3.20 19.49
N LEU A 213 -17.17 -3.15 18.17
CA LEU A 213 -17.78 -4.14 17.28
C LEU A 213 -16.70 -4.99 16.61
N ALA A 214 -16.97 -6.28 16.46
CA ALA A 214 -16.16 -7.20 15.68
C ALA A 214 -17.06 -8.09 14.81
N PRO A 215 -16.57 -8.56 13.65
CA PRO A 215 -17.32 -9.52 12.84
C PRO A 215 -17.57 -10.81 13.61
N ASN A 216 -18.77 -11.37 13.48
CA ASN A 216 -19.00 -12.74 13.92
C ASN A 216 -18.48 -13.71 12.87
N GLY A 217 -17.52 -14.54 13.22
CA GLY A 217 -16.92 -15.50 12.30
C GLY A 217 -15.56 -15.99 12.75
N GLU A 218 -15.08 -17.01 12.06
CA GLU A 218 -13.76 -17.59 12.32
C GLU A 218 -12.76 -17.10 11.26
N GLU A 219 -11.56 -16.76 11.69
CA GLU A 219 -10.45 -16.51 10.77
C GLU A 219 -10.04 -17.83 10.10
N THR A 220 -10.25 -17.89 8.79
CA THR A 220 -9.86 -19.02 7.95
C THR A 220 -8.93 -18.54 6.84
N ARG A 221 -8.30 -19.48 6.14
CA ARG A 221 -7.49 -19.16 4.96
C ARG A 221 -8.12 -19.72 3.72
N LEU A 222 -8.42 -18.85 2.77
CA LEU A 222 -8.84 -19.26 1.43
C LEU A 222 -7.62 -19.73 0.65
N LYS A 223 -7.52 -21.04 0.41
CA LYS A 223 -6.50 -21.61 -0.47
C LYS A 223 -7.10 -21.95 -1.82
N ALA A 224 -6.28 -21.86 -2.86
CA ALA A 224 -6.66 -22.33 -4.18
C ALA A 224 -6.56 -23.87 -4.24
N ASP A 225 -7.61 -24.51 -4.77
CA ASP A 225 -7.68 -25.95 -5.00
C ASP A 225 -6.87 -26.38 -6.23
N ASN A 226 -6.64 -25.46 -7.17
CA ASN A 226 -5.87 -25.70 -8.39
C ASN A 226 -5.22 -24.42 -8.95
N PHE A 227 -4.30 -24.59 -9.91
CA PHE A 227 -3.57 -23.47 -10.53
C PHE A 227 -4.50 -22.43 -11.16
N GLY A 228 -5.54 -22.85 -11.90
CA GLY A 228 -6.46 -21.93 -12.55
C GLY A 228 -7.20 -21.04 -11.55
N GLN A 229 -7.65 -21.62 -10.44
CA GLN A 229 -8.27 -20.89 -9.35
C GLN A 229 -7.27 -19.97 -8.63
N ALA A 230 -5.99 -20.34 -8.53
CA ALA A 230 -4.98 -19.46 -7.94
C ALA A 230 -4.81 -18.16 -8.74
N PHE A 231 -4.79 -18.25 -10.07
CA PHE A 231 -4.73 -17.07 -10.96
C PHE A 231 -5.98 -16.20 -10.86
N SER A 232 -7.17 -16.81 -10.76
CA SER A 232 -8.43 -16.04 -10.67
C SER A 232 -8.62 -15.38 -9.30
N LEU A 233 -8.37 -16.11 -8.20
CA LEU A 233 -8.40 -15.54 -6.85
C LEU A 233 -7.33 -14.47 -6.68
N GLY A 234 -6.11 -14.73 -7.17
CA GLY A 234 -5.03 -13.74 -7.20
C GLY A 234 -5.40 -12.49 -7.99
N ALA A 235 -6.11 -12.63 -9.12
CA ALA A 235 -6.58 -11.49 -9.92
C ALA A 235 -7.66 -10.67 -9.20
N GLY A 236 -8.61 -11.34 -8.55
CA GLY A 236 -9.64 -10.67 -7.76
C GLY A 236 -9.03 -9.85 -6.62
N GLU A 237 -8.08 -10.45 -5.89
CA GLU A 237 -7.38 -9.76 -4.81
C GLU A 237 -6.48 -8.63 -5.32
N PHE A 238 -5.79 -8.83 -6.45
CA PHE A 238 -4.98 -7.80 -7.10
C PHE A 238 -5.82 -6.59 -7.52
N GLN A 239 -6.98 -6.83 -8.15
CA GLN A 239 -7.92 -5.79 -8.52
C GLN A 239 -8.44 -5.05 -7.29
N ARG A 240 -8.78 -5.77 -6.21
CA ARG A 240 -9.21 -5.18 -4.94
C ARG A 240 -8.13 -4.26 -4.37
N LEU A 241 -6.88 -4.71 -4.29
CA LEU A 241 -5.77 -3.91 -3.78
C LEU A 241 -5.49 -2.68 -4.65
N ILE A 242 -5.50 -2.80 -5.98
CA ILE A 242 -5.37 -1.65 -6.87
C ILE A 242 -6.47 -0.62 -6.63
N LEU A 243 -7.73 -1.06 -6.57
CA LEU A 243 -8.86 -0.16 -6.36
C LEU A 243 -8.74 0.57 -5.01
N LEU A 244 -8.40 -0.15 -3.94
CA LEU A 244 -8.18 0.43 -2.62
C LEU A 244 -7.01 1.43 -2.63
N THR A 245 -5.90 1.09 -3.28
CA THR A 245 -4.76 2.00 -3.41
C THR A 245 -5.17 3.27 -4.15
N VAL A 246 -5.80 3.17 -5.32
CA VAL A 246 -6.24 4.33 -6.11
C VAL A 246 -7.25 5.18 -5.35
N GLN A 247 -8.21 4.56 -4.66
CA GLN A 247 -9.17 5.26 -3.80
C GLN A 247 -8.48 5.97 -2.64
N GLY A 248 -7.51 5.33 -1.98
CA GLY A 248 -6.73 5.94 -0.90
C GLY A 248 -5.93 7.16 -1.37
N PHE A 249 -5.29 7.09 -2.55
CA PHE A 249 -4.65 8.26 -3.16
C PHE A 249 -5.67 9.34 -3.55
N GLY A 250 -6.84 8.95 -4.07
CA GLY A 250 -7.94 9.88 -4.36
C GLY A 250 -8.41 10.64 -3.12
N GLN A 251 -8.57 9.94 -1.99
CA GLN A 251 -8.93 10.52 -0.69
C GLN A 251 -7.82 11.44 -0.15
N LEU A 252 -6.56 11.08 -0.35
CA LEU A 252 -5.42 11.92 0.02
C LEU A 252 -5.46 13.26 -0.72
N VAL A 253 -5.85 13.27 -1.99
CA VAL A 253 -5.95 14.50 -2.79
C VAL A 253 -7.20 15.29 -2.43
N SER A 254 -8.36 14.64 -2.25
CA SER A 254 -9.63 15.34 -1.95
C SER A 254 -9.72 15.84 -0.51
N ASN A 255 -9.23 15.07 0.47
CA ASN A 255 -9.31 15.33 1.90
C ASN A 255 -7.91 15.33 2.55
N PHE A 256 -6.99 16.13 2.00
CA PHE A 256 -5.58 16.13 2.39
C PHE A 256 -5.35 16.38 3.90
N LYS A 257 -6.09 17.32 4.50
CA LYS A 257 -5.92 17.71 5.90
C LYS A 257 -6.09 16.53 6.86
N ASP A 258 -7.07 15.68 6.59
CA ASP A 258 -7.40 14.52 7.44
C ASP A 258 -6.57 13.29 7.04
N SER A 259 -6.23 13.16 5.76
CA SER A 259 -5.53 12.00 5.20
C SER A 259 -4.01 12.05 5.44
N VAL A 260 -3.38 13.23 5.47
CA VAL A 260 -1.91 13.37 5.60
C VAL A 260 -1.37 12.77 6.90
N GLN A 261 -2.18 12.77 7.96
CA GLN A 261 -1.84 12.16 9.24
C GLN A 261 -1.77 10.62 9.16
N GLN A 262 -2.46 10.03 8.19
CA GLN A 262 -2.55 8.59 7.99
C GLN A 262 -1.48 8.05 7.02
N VAL A 263 -0.80 8.93 6.28
CA VAL A 263 0.29 8.55 5.37
C VAL A 263 1.44 7.95 6.20
N ALA A 264 1.81 6.70 5.92
CA ALA A 264 2.99 6.08 6.53
C ALA A 264 4.26 6.50 5.77
N GLY A 265 5.29 6.94 6.48
CA GLY A 265 6.62 7.14 5.92
C GLY A 265 7.46 5.86 5.95
N PRO A 266 8.73 5.92 5.49
CA PRO A 266 9.60 4.75 5.36
C PRO A 266 9.80 3.98 6.67
N VAL A 267 9.87 4.70 7.81
CA VAL A 267 10.08 4.09 9.13
C VAL A 267 8.85 3.28 9.56
N LYS A 268 7.65 3.86 9.44
CA LYS A 268 6.39 3.15 9.73
C LYS A 268 6.18 1.95 8.80
N ILE A 269 6.54 2.05 7.52
CA ILE A 269 6.44 0.91 6.59
C ILE A 269 7.30 -0.27 7.08
N VAL A 270 8.54 -0.01 7.51
CA VAL A 270 9.42 -1.05 8.08
C VAL A 270 8.86 -1.59 9.39
N GLU A 271 8.31 -0.73 10.25
CA GLU A 271 7.65 -1.14 11.50
C GLU A 271 6.47 -2.08 11.24
N TYR A 272 5.55 -1.71 10.35
CA TYR A 272 4.42 -2.56 9.95
C TYR A 272 4.88 -3.88 9.35
N GLY A 273 5.85 -3.85 8.42
CA GLY A 273 6.40 -5.06 7.83
C GLY A 273 7.07 -5.96 8.88
N ALA A 274 7.78 -5.37 9.85
CA ALA A 274 8.42 -6.11 10.94
C ALA A 274 7.38 -6.72 11.89
N ALA A 275 6.28 -6.03 12.16
CA ALA A 275 5.17 -6.55 12.95
C ALA A 275 4.50 -7.75 12.26
N ILE A 276 4.23 -7.64 10.95
CA ILE A 276 3.70 -8.74 10.14
C ILE A 276 4.66 -9.94 10.16
N ALA A 277 5.96 -9.70 9.95
CA ALA A 277 6.97 -10.77 9.98
C ALA A 277 7.11 -11.46 11.35
N ARG A 278 6.67 -10.83 12.45
CA ARG A 278 6.64 -11.46 13.78
C ARG A 278 5.38 -12.29 14.01
N ASN A 279 4.24 -11.79 13.55
CA ASN A 279 2.93 -12.35 13.89
C ASN A 279 2.49 -13.41 12.87
N ASP A 280 2.66 -13.11 11.59
CA ASP A 280 2.18 -13.96 10.50
C ASP A 280 3.01 -13.71 9.23
N ALA A 281 4.07 -14.52 9.05
CA ALA A 281 4.92 -14.44 7.88
C ALA A 281 4.16 -14.71 6.56
N GLY A 282 3.00 -15.38 6.62
CA GLY A 282 2.12 -15.58 5.47
C GLY A 282 1.54 -14.29 4.91
N ASN A 283 1.30 -13.30 5.77
CA ASN A 283 0.80 -11.99 5.37
C ASN A 283 1.89 -11.08 4.79
N LEU A 284 3.17 -11.51 4.80
CA LEU A 284 4.25 -10.77 4.12
C LEU A 284 4.05 -10.74 2.61
N PHE A 285 3.40 -11.74 2.01
CA PHE A 285 3.04 -11.71 0.59
C PHE A 285 2.07 -10.57 0.29
N GLN A 286 1.02 -10.43 1.10
CA GLN A 286 0.02 -9.37 0.93
C GLN A 286 0.62 -7.99 1.21
N PHE A 287 1.46 -7.88 2.24
CA PHE A 287 2.24 -6.67 2.51
C PHE A 287 3.14 -6.30 1.32
N ALA A 288 3.92 -7.25 0.81
CA ALA A 288 4.80 -7.01 -0.33
C ALA A 288 4.02 -6.62 -1.58
N ALA A 289 2.89 -7.28 -1.86
CA ALA A 289 2.02 -6.95 -2.99
C ALA A 289 1.42 -5.55 -2.86
N LEU A 290 0.94 -5.18 -1.67
CA LEU A 290 0.42 -3.85 -1.37
C LEU A 290 1.47 -2.76 -1.59
N ILE A 291 2.69 -2.94 -1.04
CA ILE A 291 3.78 -1.99 -1.24
C ILE A 291 4.20 -1.93 -2.72
N SER A 292 4.26 -3.07 -3.42
CA SER A 292 4.58 -3.13 -4.85
C SER A 292 3.56 -2.35 -5.69
N ILE A 293 2.26 -2.50 -5.42
CA ILE A 293 1.19 -1.73 -6.06
C ILE A 293 1.32 -0.25 -5.71
N ASN A 294 1.57 0.09 -4.45
CA ASN A 294 1.75 1.48 -4.03
C ASN A 294 2.95 2.14 -4.73
N LEU A 295 4.08 1.44 -4.85
CA LEU A 295 5.25 1.93 -5.58
C LEU A 295 4.92 2.15 -7.06
N ALA A 296 4.20 1.23 -7.69
CA ALA A 296 3.75 1.39 -9.07
C ALA A 296 2.80 2.61 -9.24
N VAL A 297 1.82 2.75 -8.35
CA VAL A 297 0.86 3.87 -8.38
C VAL A 297 1.54 5.20 -8.09
N ILE A 298 2.50 5.27 -7.17
CA ILE A 298 3.27 6.50 -6.93
C ILE A 298 4.13 6.83 -8.15
N ASN A 299 4.87 5.86 -8.68
CA ASN A 299 5.81 6.09 -9.77
C ASN A 299 5.13 6.45 -11.10
N ILE A 300 3.86 6.10 -11.31
CA ILE A 300 3.10 6.53 -12.50
C ILE A 300 2.52 7.96 -12.35
N LEU A 301 2.49 8.54 -11.15
CA LEU A 301 1.99 9.90 -10.97
C LEU A 301 2.83 10.91 -11.77
N PRO A 302 2.22 12.00 -12.28
CA PRO A 302 2.92 13.03 -13.05
C PRO A 302 3.72 13.96 -12.14
N LEU A 303 4.58 13.39 -11.29
CA LEU A 303 5.44 14.09 -10.36
C LEU A 303 6.88 14.06 -10.90
N PRO A 304 7.61 15.18 -10.85
CA PRO A 304 9.01 15.18 -11.25
C PRO A 304 9.85 14.30 -10.32
N ALA A 305 10.95 13.77 -10.86
CA ALA A 305 11.80 12.73 -10.25
C ALA A 305 11.20 11.31 -10.17
N LEU A 306 9.97 11.10 -10.63
CA LEU A 306 9.37 9.78 -10.82
C LEU A 306 9.21 9.45 -12.32
N ASP A 307 8.98 8.18 -12.65
CA ASP A 307 8.80 7.70 -14.03
C ASP A 307 7.65 8.44 -14.74
N GLY A 308 6.53 8.64 -14.05
CA GLY A 308 5.36 9.33 -14.56
C GLY A 308 5.65 10.77 -14.97
N GLY A 309 6.57 11.47 -14.28
CA GLY A 309 7.06 12.79 -14.69
C GLY A 309 7.77 12.75 -16.04
N GLN A 310 8.61 11.73 -16.28
CA GLN A 310 9.28 11.54 -17.57
C GLN A 310 8.28 11.15 -18.67
N LEU A 311 7.28 10.31 -18.34
CA LEU A 311 6.19 9.97 -19.26
C LEU A 311 5.39 11.21 -19.67
N VAL A 312 5.18 12.17 -18.77
CA VAL A 312 4.55 13.46 -19.12
C VAL A 312 5.39 14.24 -20.13
N PHE A 313 6.72 14.29 -19.98
CA PHE A 313 7.58 14.94 -20.96
C PHE A 313 7.51 14.26 -22.33
N LEU A 314 7.51 12.93 -22.36
CA LEU A 314 7.33 12.17 -23.60
C LEU A 314 5.96 12.40 -24.24
N LEU A 315 4.91 12.51 -23.44
CA LEU A 315 3.56 12.83 -23.91
C LEU A 315 3.52 14.23 -24.53
N ILE A 316 4.16 15.21 -23.89
CA ILE A 316 4.28 16.57 -24.44
C ILE A 316 5.08 16.54 -25.75
N GLU A 317 6.19 15.80 -25.81
CA GLU A 317 6.97 15.65 -27.03
C GLU A 317 6.17 14.99 -28.16
N ALA A 318 5.38 13.95 -27.87
CA ALA A 318 4.51 13.31 -28.86
C ALA A 318 3.45 14.26 -29.42
N LEU A 319 2.90 15.15 -28.60
CA LEU A 319 1.88 16.13 -29.01
C LEU A 319 2.49 17.32 -29.78
N VAL A 320 3.68 17.77 -29.36
CA VAL A 320 4.32 18.98 -29.89
C VAL A 320 5.25 18.65 -31.07
N GLY A 321 5.65 17.39 -31.23
CA GLY A 321 6.54 16.90 -32.31
C GLY A 321 8.01 17.24 -32.13
N LYS A 322 8.39 17.86 -31.00
CA LYS A 322 9.78 18.18 -30.65
C LYS A 322 10.03 17.98 -29.15
N PRO A 323 11.23 17.54 -28.75
CA PRO A 323 11.58 17.35 -27.34
C PRO A 323 11.59 18.69 -26.60
N LEU A 324 11.23 18.66 -25.32
CA LEU A 324 11.34 19.82 -24.43
C LEU A 324 12.82 20.18 -24.22
N PRO A 325 13.17 21.47 -24.05
CA PRO A 325 14.54 21.87 -23.78
C PRO A 325 15.11 21.12 -22.56
N THR A 326 16.29 20.52 -22.69
CA THR A 326 16.92 19.69 -21.64
C THR A 326 17.03 20.44 -20.33
N LYS A 327 17.46 21.71 -20.36
CA LYS A 327 17.52 22.59 -19.18
C LYS A 327 16.20 22.70 -18.42
N LEU A 328 15.07 22.73 -19.13
CA LEU A 328 13.76 22.80 -18.51
C LEU A 328 13.40 21.47 -17.84
N GLN A 329 13.66 20.35 -18.52
CA GLN A 329 13.45 19.01 -17.97
C GLN A 329 14.31 18.80 -16.71
N ASP A 330 15.61 19.11 -16.80
CA ASP A 330 16.56 18.97 -15.68
C ASP A 330 16.14 19.80 -14.48
N ASN A 331 15.75 21.06 -14.69
CA ASN A 331 15.29 21.94 -13.61
C ASN A 331 14.03 21.41 -12.94
N ILE A 332 13.05 20.93 -13.73
CA ILE A 332 11.81 20.38 -13.19
C ILE A 332 12.10 19.09 -12.41
N MET A 333 12.91 18.19 -12.96
CA MET A 333 13.31 16.93 -12.32
C MET A 333 14.10 17.15 -11.03
N GLN A 334 15.09 18.05 -11.03
CA GLN A 334 15.88 18.39 -9.84
C GLN A 334 15.01 19.02 -8.75
N THR A 335 14.10 19.93 -9.13
CA THR A 335 13.17 20.55 -8.17
C THR A 335 12.28 19.49 -7.52
N GLY A 336 11.73 18.56 -8.32
CA GLY A 336 10.95 17.45 -7.77
C GLY A 336 11.77 16.53 -6.89
N LEU A 337 13.02 16.21 -7.26
CA LEU A 337 13.91 15.39 -6.45
C LEU A 337 14.16 16.03 -5.08
N VAL A 338 14.47 17.32 -5.03
CA VAL A 338 14.68 18.06 -3.78
C VAL A 338 13.41 18.05 -2.94
N LEU A 339 12.24 18.24 -3.55
CA LEU A 339 10.95 18.21 -2.85
C LEU A 339 10.65 16.81 -2.30
N LEU A 340 10.83 15.75 -3.09
CA LEU A 340 10.61 14.37 -2.66
C LEU A 340 11.57 13.96 -1.55
N LEU A 341 12.86 14.31 -1.65
CA LEU A 341 13.83 14.06 -0.59
C LEU A 341 13.49 14.85 0.68
N GLY A 342 13.09 16.12 0.54
CA GLY A 342 12.65 16.95 1.65
C GLY A 342 11.42 16.37 2.36
N LEU A 343 10.42 15.92 1.59
CA LEU A 343 9.25 15.23 2.11
C LEU A 343 9.64 13.90 2.78
N GLY A 344 10.54 13.13 2.18
CA GLY A 344 11.04 11.88 2.75
C GLY A 344 11.71 12.10 4.10
N VAL A 345 12.58 13.11 4.22
CA VAL A 345 13.21 13.51 5.49
C VAL A 345 12.16 13.96 6.50
N PHE A 346 11.20 14.78 6.10
CA PHE A 346 10.11 15.21 6.97
C PHE A 346 9.30 14.02 7.51
N LEU A 347 8.93 13.07 6.65
CA LEU A 347 8.18 11.87 7.05
C LEU A 347 9.02 10.99 7.98
N ILE A 348 10.33 10.84 7.73
CA ILE A 348 11.23 10.08 8.61
C ILE A 348 11.30 10.73 9.99
N VAL A 349 11.48 12.06 10.08
CA VAL A 349 11.54 12.78 11.37
C VAL A 349 10.21 12.64 12.11
N ARG A 350 9.09 12.89 11.42
CA ARG A 350 7.74 12.76 11.97
C ARG A 350 7.47 11.35 12.47
N ASP A 351 7.81 10.34 11.69
CA ASP A 351 7.58 8.94 12.06
C ASP A 351 8.46 8.52 13.23
N THR A 352 9.73 8.93 13.24
CA THR A 352 10.68 8.63 14.33
C THR A 352 10.23 9.27 15.64
N ALA A 353 9.74 10.51 15.60
CA ALA A 353 9.21 11.20 16.79
C ALA A 353 7.95 10.52 17.36
N ASN A 354 7.20 9.79 16.53
CA ASN A 354 5.99 9.07 16.92
C ASN A 354 6.26 7.62 17.35
N LEU A 355 7.52 7.14 17.31
CA LEU A 355 7.86 5.82 17.82
C LEU A 355 7.78 5.81 19.35
N ALA A 356 7.15 4.78 19.92
CA ALA A 356 6.95 4.63 21.37
C ALA A 356 8.24 4.79 22.20
N VAL A 357 9.38 4.34 21.65
CA VAL A 357 10.71 4.44 22.29
C VAL A 357 11.15 5.88 22.52
N PHE A 358 10.75 6.83 21.65
CA PHE A 358 11.05 8.24 21.84
C PHE A 358 10.02 8.95 22.72
N GLN A 359 8.78 8.47 22.77
CA GLN A 359 7.78 9.01 23.69
C GLN A 359 8.15 8.74 25.16
N ASP A 360 8.76 7.59 25.46
CA ASP A 360 9.24 7.23 26.79
C ASP A 360 10.52 7.97 27.22
N LEU A 361 11.27 8.56 26.28
CA LEU A 361 12.49 9.35 26.56
C LEU A 361 12.21 10.84 26.81
N PHE A 362 11.04 11.32 26.40
CA PHE A 362 10.60 12.71 26.55
C PHE A 362 9.42 12.89 27.53
N GLN A 363 9.02 11.82 28.21
CA GLN A 363 8.25 11.84 29.46
C GLN A 363 9.21 11.71 30.64
#